data_AF-A0A9R0WN24-F1
#
_entry.id   AF-A0A9R0WN24-F1
#
_cell.length_a   1.000
_cell.length_b   1.000
_cell.length_c   1.000
_cell.angle_alpha   90.00
_cell.angle_beta   90.00
_cell.angle_gamma   90.00
#
_symmetry.space_group_name_H-M   'P 1'
#
loop_
_entity.id
_entity.type
_entity.pdbx_description
1 polymer ?
#
loop_
_entity_poly.entity_id
_entity_poly.type
_entity_poly.pdbx_seq_one_letter_code
_entity_poly.pdbx_strand_id
1 'polypeptide(L)'
;MPAAACCSEPDHVEDDDAATPPEHLRAFEAFLEEVVPVGMIMASRREEEARLRRGGKPRSYDDDVKEKLKLWARAVARETTGGRR
;
A
#
# COMPACT_ATOMS: atom_id res chain seq x y z
N MET A 1 -9.63 21.70 -54.10
CA MET A 1 -9.34 22.11 -52.70
C MET A 1 -8.78 20.90 -51.97
N PRO A 2 -7.46 20.81 -51.69
CA PRO A 2 -6.93 19.76 -50.83
C PRO A 2 -6.98 20.22 -49.36
N ALA A 3 -7.65 19.46 -48.51
CA ALA A 3 -7.56 19.64 -47.06
C ALA A 3 -6.34 18.85 -46.56
N ALA A 4 -5.26 19.56 -46.29
CA ALA A 4 -4.21 19.11 -45.38
C ALA A 4 -4.70 19.30 -43.93
N ALA A 5 -4.21 18.46 -43.02
CA ALA A 5 -4.39 18.42 -41.55
C ALA A 5 -5.10 17.12 -41.11
N CYS A 6 -4.60 16.26 -40.23
CA CYS A 6 -3.41 16.27 -39.39
C CYS A 6 -2.96 14.82 -39.20
N CYS A 7 -1.64 14.62 -39.14
CA CYS A 7 -1.07 13.46 -38.44
C CYS A 7 -1.49 13.59 -36.97
N SER A 8 -2.51 12.83 -36.56
CA SER A 8 -2.70 12.58 -35.14
C SER A 8 -1.70 11.51 -34.76
N GLU A 9 -0.50 11.93 -34.35
CA GLU A 9 0.35 11.08 -33.52
C GLU A 9 -0.49 10.66 -32.32
N PRO A 10 -0.69 9.36 -32.06
CA PRO A 10 -1.25 8.98 -30.78
C PRO A 10 -0.20 9.38 -29.74
N ASP A 11 -0.51 10.41 -28.95
CA ASP A 11 0.11 10.61 -27.64
C ASP A 11 -0.02 9.28 -26.90
N HIS A 12 1.05 8.49 -26.95
CA HIS A 12 1.29 7.40 -26.05
C HIS A 12 1.41 8.05 -24.67
N VAL A 13 0.27 8.20 -23.99
CA VAL A 13 0.26 8.37 -22.54
C VAL A 13 0.98 7.16 -21.98
N GLU A 14 2.23 7.39 -21.58
CA GLU A 14 3.06 6.41 -20.93
C GLU A 14 2.33 5.89 -19.71
N ASP A 15 2.28 4.56 -19.63
CA ASP A 15 1.75 3.75 -18.54
C ASP A 15 2.56 4.02 -17.25
N ASP A 16 2.28 5.14 -16.57
CA ASP A 16 2.94 5.56 -15.33
C ASP A 16 2.36 4.87 -14.07
N ASP A 17 1.51 3.84 -14.23
CA ASP A 17 0.95 3.06 -13.11
C ASP A 17 1.97 2.04 -12.51
N ALA A 18 3.23 2.09 -12.96
CA ALA A 18 4.35 1.32 -12.42
C ALA A 18 5.50 2.18 -11.88
N ALA A 19 5.28 3.48 -11.65
CA ALA A 19 6.28 4.33 -11.01
C ALA A 19 6.58 3.83 -9.59
N THR A 20 7.83 3.40 -9.36
CA THR A 20 8.29 2.94 -8.05
C THR A 20 8.03 4.05 -7.02
N PRO A 21 7.51 3.75 -5.80
CA PRO A 21 7.19 4.80 -4.85
C PRO A 21 8.41 5.69 -4.55
N PRO A 22 8.21 7.01 -4.36
CA PRO A 22 9.26 7.92 -3.94
C PRO A 22 10.09 7.36 -2.79
N GLU A 23 11.39 7.66 -2.77
CA GLU A 23 12.36 7.08 -1.81
C GLU A 23 11.92 7.25 -0.35
N HIS A 24 11.38 8.41 0.03
CA HIS A 24 10.89 8.67 1.37
C HIS A 24 9.72 7.76 1.79
N LEU A 25 8.85 7.36 0.83
CA LEU A 25 7.77 6.42 1.11
C LEU A 25 8.28 5.00 1.25
N ARG A 26 9.29 4.60 0.47
CA ARG A 26 9.94 3.28 0.62
C ARG A 26 10.69 3.16 1.95
N ALA A 27 11.38 4.22 2.37
CA ALA A 27 12.04 4.26 3.68
C ALA A 27 11.02 4.16 4.83
N PHE A 28 9.86 4.83 4.68
CA PHE A 28 8.77 4.73 5.65
C PHE A 28 8.13 3.34 5.70
N GLU A 29 7.98 2.67 4.54
CA GLU A 29 7.51 1.29 4.50
C GLU A 29 8.47 0.33 5.21
N ALA A 30 9.78 0.44 4.92
CA ALA A 30 10.80 -0.36 5.59
C ALA A 30 10.78 -0.14 7.11
N PHE A 31 10.59 1.10 7.57
CA PHE A 31 10.40 1.41 8.97
C PHE A 31 9.17 0.69 9.55
N LEU A 32 8.01 0.76 8.88
CA LEU A 32 6.81 0.08 9.35
C LEU A 32 6.97 -1.45 9.45
N GLU A 33 7.71 -2.06 8.52
CA GLU A 33 8.02 -3.49 8.58
C GLU A 33 8.93 -3.86 9.77
N GLU A 34 9.80 -2.95 10.19
CA GLU A 34 10.65 -3.12 11.36
C GLU A 34 9.88 -2.93 12.68
N VAL A 35 9.05 -1.88 12.79
CA VAL A 35 8.41 -1.52 14.06
C VAL A 35 7.09 -2.23 14.33
N VAL A 36 6.41 -2.75 13.31
CA VAL A 36 5.18 -3.51 13.51
C VAL A 36 5.53 -4.94 13.94
N PRO A 37 4.99 -5.45 15.06
CA PRO A 37 5.26 -6.81 15.46
C PRO A 37 4.87 -7.82 14.38
N VAL A 38 5.81 -8.72 14.02
CA VAL A 38 5.65 -9.72 12.95
C VAL A 38 4.35 -10.51 13.07
N GLY A 39 3.95 -10.88 14.29
CA GLY A 39 2.69 -11.59 14.52
C GLY A 39 1.44 -10.82 14.05
N MET A 40 1.45 -9.49 14.15
CA MET A 40 0.36 -8.63 13.68
C MET A 40 0.36 -8.50 12.15
N ILE A 41 1.53 -8.40 11.52
CA ILE A 41 1.66 -8.42 10.05
C ILE A 41 1.12 -9.74 9.48
N MET A 42 1.53 -10.87 10.06
CA MET A 42 1.09 -12.20 9.61
C MET A 42 -0.42 -12.41 9.83
N ALA A 43 -0.99 -11.87 10.91
CA ALA A 43 -2.43 -11.91 11.15
C ALA A 43 -3.19 -11.10 10.08
N SER A 44 -2.74 -9.87 9.77
CA SER A 44 -3.32 -9.04 8.71
C SER A 44 -3.23 -9.71 7.34
N ARG A 45 -2.09 -10.35 7.02
CA ARG A 45 -1.92 -11.09 5.77
C ARG A 45 -2.91 -12.26 5.65
N ARG A 46 -3.10 -13.03 6.73
CA ARG A 46 -4.08 -14.14 6.72
C ARG A 46 -5.51 -13.64 6.55
N GLU A 47 -5.84 -12.50 7.17
CA GLU A 47 -7.15 -11.86 7.01
C GLU A 47 -7.36 -11.39 5.56
N GLU A 48 -6.33 -10.80 4.95
CA GLU A 48 -6.33 -10.40 3.55
C GLU A 48 -6.56 -11.61 2.63
N GLU A 49 -5.78 -12.68 2.81
CA GLU A 49 -5.95 -13.92 2.06
C GLU A 49 -7.35 -14.54 2.25
N ALA A 50 -7.92 -14.46 3.46
CA ALA A 50 -9.29 -14.91 3.70
C ALA A 50 -10.32 -14.03 2.97
N ARG A 51 -10.09 -12.71 2.88
CA ARG A 51 -10.93 -11.80 2.09
C ARG A 51 -10.85 -12.11 0.60
N LEU A 52 -9.65 -12.37 0.09
CA LEU A 52 -9.43 -12.78 -1.30
C LEU A 52 -10.13 -14.10 -1.63
N ARG A 53 -10.06 -15.10 -0.74
CA ARG A 53 -10.78 -16.38 -0.90
C ARG A 53 -12.31 -16.23 -0.96
N ARG A 54 -12.87 -15.15 -0.40
CA ARG A 54 -14.31 -14.84 -0.46
C ARG A 54 -14.70 -14.03 -1.69
N GLY A 55 -13.79 -13.85 -2.65
CA GLY A 55 -14.01 -13.03 -3.85
C GLY A 55 -13.73 -11.54 -3.64
N GLY A 56 -13.02 -11.17 -2.57
CA GLY A 56 -12.57 -9.81 -2.36
C GLY A 56 -11.47 -9.39 -3.34
N LYS A 57 -11.34 -8.07 -3.57
CA LYS A 57 -10.25 -7.49 -4.36
C LYS A 57 -8.97 -7.34 -3.52
N PRO A 58 -7.77 -7.54 -4.09
CA PRO A 58 -6.50 -7.20 -3.44
C PRO A 58 -6.47 -5.74 -3.00
N ARG A 59 -5.83 -5.46 -1.86
CA ARG A 59 -5.55 -4.10 -1.43
C ARG A 59 -4.68 -3.39 -2.45
N SER A 60 -4.93 -2.09 -2.60
CA SER A 60 -3.97 -1.19 -3.24
C SER A 60 -2.71 -1.08 -2.37
N TYR A 61 -1.60 -0.63 -2.97
CA TYR A 61 -0.36 -0.34 -2.24
C TYR A 61 -0.62 0.62 -1.06
N ASP A 62 -1.33 1.72 -1.32
CA ASP A 62 -1.66 2.71 -0.28
C ASP A 62 -2.48 2.11 0.87
N ASP A 63 -3.42 1.22 0.56
CA ASP A 63 -4.22 0.56 1.58
C ASP A 63 -3.39 -0.41 2.42
N ASP A 64 -2.39 -1.07 1.83
CA ASP A 64 -1.47 -1.94 2.57
C ASP A 64 -0.61 -1.14 3.56
N VAL A 65 -0.04 -0.01 3.11
CA VAL A 65 0.74 0.91 3.99
C VAL A 65 -0.14 1.46 5.11
N LYS A 66 -1.38 1.86 4.81
CA LYS A 66 -2.35 2.32 5.83
C LYS A 66 -2.66 1.23 6.86
N GLU A 67 -2.79 -0.02 6.44
CA GLU A 67 -3.02 -1.13 7.36
C GLU A 67 -1.79 -1.41 8.23
N LYS A 68 -0.57 -1.41 7.66
CA LYS A 68 0.69 -1.50 8.44
C LYS A 68 0.75 -0.40 9.51
N LEU A 69 0.41 0.85 9.17
CA LEU A 69 0.35 1.97 10.11
C LEU A 69 -0.69 1.78 11.23
N LYS A 70 -1.87 1.25 10.91
CA LYS A 70 -2.89 0.92 11.92
C LYS A 70 -2.41 -0.15 12.89
N LEU A 71 -1.70 -1.17 12.40
CA LEU A 71 -1.12 -2.21 13.24
C LEU A 71 -0.07 -1.65 14.19
N TRP A 72 0.80 -0.76 13.69
CA TRP A 72 1.77 -0.06 14.52
C TRP A 72 1.08 0.75 15.63
N ALA A 73 0.10 1.58 15.28
CA ALA A 73 -0.64 2.39 16.26
C ALA A 73 -1.31 1.51 17.34
N ARG A 74 -1.86 0.35 16.96
CA ARG A 74 -2.41 -0.64 17.91
C ARG A 74 -1.34 -1.26 18.80
N ALA A 75 -0.16 -1.55 18.26
CA ALA A 75 0.97 -2.07 19.04
C ALA A 75 1.42 -1.04 20.10
N VAL A 76 1.63 0.22 19.69
CA VAL A 76 1.97 1.33 20.58
C VAL A 76 0.91 1.55 21.65
N ALA A 77 -0.37 1.52 21.27
CA ALA A 77 -1.47 1.67 22.23
C ALA A 77 -1.47 0.53 23.28
N ARG A 78 -1.17 -0.71 22.90
CA ARG A 78 -1.07 -1.85 23.82
C ARG A 78 0.10 -1.71 24.79
N GLU A 79 1.24 -1.21 24.34
CA GLU A 79 2.41 -1.01 25.19
C GLU A 79 2.14 0.09 26.23
N THR A 80 1.58 1.21 25.79
CA THR A 80 1.26 2.37 26.66
C THR A 80 0.11 2.13 27.63
N THR A 81 -0.81 1.21 27.33
CA THR A 81 -1.90 0.80 28.24
C THR A 81 -1.56 -0.42 29.09
N GLY A 82 -0.69 -1.31 28.60
CA GLY A 82 -0.24 -2.52 29.28
C GLY A 82 0.83 -2.25 30.36
N GLY A 83 1.62 -1.19 30.23
CA GLY A 83 2.60 -0.77 31.24
C GLY A 83 2.02 -0.05 32.48
N ARG A 84 0.68 0.04 32.59
CA ARG A 84 -0.02 0.73 33.68
C ARG A 84 -0.70 -0.24 34.66
N ARG A 85 -0.16 -1.45 34.82
CA ARG A 85 -0.62 -2.48 35.77
C ARG A 85 0.51 -2.92 36.69
#